data_AF-A0A0D1C6U1-F1
#
_entry.id   AF-A0A0D1C6U1-F1
#
_cell.length_a   1.000
_cell.length_b   1.000
_cell.length_c   1.000
_cell.angle_alpha   90.00
_cell.angle_beta   90.00
_cell.angle_gamma   90.00
#
_symmetry.space_group_name_H-M   'P 1'
#
loop_
_entity.id
_entity.type
_entity.pdbx_description
1 polymer ?
#
loop_
_entity_poly.entity_id
_entity_poly.type
_entity_poly.pdbx_seq_one_letter_code
_entity_poly.pdbx_strand_id
1 'polypeptide(L)'
;MNHAIRNSWIAAVAMFALIFGALSYVQVVGADELQANPWNKRAILQNYCNDRGAIIVGGKPVAQSVAATESCKFQRTYTEPELYAGITGYFSKNYGVTGLESALNEQLAGSSDQLFLDRVGQLFLGNQPKGASVELTLDPAIQKLAYDLIPDGQRGSIVVTNPKTGDILATVSKPSYDPNLIATQDANAEAANFNELNKVPGINLNPNVSGPTGALLAPGSVFKLVDTAAALSSGKYNKDSELPNPAEMSFPGIQYKLPNYAGGNCYTQNTASFAFALQQSCNTPFASIARDLGQKAIADQAAKFGFGEDLGDQLKLDYAKKAFPEEELDPAGLAQSAIGQRDVRATPLQIALMTSAIANGGVQMRPNLIKTVRSPDLRVISEPKPEVLRTSTSPEISRQITEWMTSVVSEGIGRGAAVPGVQVAGKTGTAELGTDGLNNSWFTGFAPANDPQVSVTIVMQGVDITTGAQLTSPNAKKIFEAVLNK
;
A
#
# COMPACT_ATOMS: atom_id res chain seq x y z
N MET A 1 -5.31 49.93 55.81
CA MET A 1 -5.38 50.15 54.35
C MET A 1 -6.72 50.80 54.04
N ASN A 2 -6.74 51.95 53.34
CA ASN A 2 -7.98 52.63 52.97
C ASN A 2 -8.90 51.66 52.20
N HIS A 3 -10.18 51.59 52.57
CA HIS A 3 -11.16 50.69 51.95
C HIS A 3 -11.24 50.89 50.43
N ALA A 4 -11.09 52.13 49.96
CA ALA A 4 -11.02 52.44 48.54
C ALA A 4 -9.79 51.80 47.88
N ILE A 5 -8.61 51.92 48.49
CA ILE A 5 -7.36 51.31 47.98
C ILE A 5 -7.48 49.79 47.93
N ARG A 6 -8.05 49.15 48.97
CA ARG A 6 -8.25 47.70 48.99
C ARG A 6 -9.19 47.24 47.88
N ASN A 7 -10.32 47.93 47.69
CA ASN A 7 -11.30 47.57 46.67
C ASN A 7 -10.72 47.77 45.25
N SER A 8 -9.96 48.84 45.02
CA SER A 8 -9.25 49.05 43.76
C SER A 8 -8.21 47.97 43.50
N TRP A 9 -7.48 47.53 44.53
CA TRP A 9 -6.48 46.46 44.39
C TRP A 9 -7.12 45.11 44.09
N ILE A 10 -8.24 44.78 44.75
CA ILE A 10 -9.03 43.57 44.46
C ILE A 10 -9.55 43.59 43.01
N ALA A 11 -10.07 44.73 42.55
CA ALA A 11 -10.52 44.87 41.18
C ALA A 11 -9.37 44.69 40.17
N ALA A 12 -8.19 45.27 40.45
CA ALA A 12 -7.01 45.12 39.60
C ALA A 12 -6.52 43.66 39.51
N VAL A 13 -6.45 42.94 40.64
CA VAL A 13 -6.08 41.53 40.66
C VAL A 13 -7.11 40.66 39.93
N ALA A 14 -8.40 40.93 40.14
CA ALA A 14 -9.47 40.21 39.44
C ALA A 14 -9.38 40.41 37.92
N MET A 15 -9.12 41.63 37.45
CA MET A 15 -8.88 41.91 36.03
C MET A 15 -7.62 41.18 35.51
N PHE A 16 -6.53 41.19 36.28
CA PHE A 16 -5.31 40.50 35.89
C PHE A 16 -5.52 38.98 35.79
N ALA A 17 -6.22 38.38 36.77
CA ALA A 17 -6.57 36.97 36.77
C ALA A 17 -7.47 36.60 35.58
N LEU A 18 -8.44 37.47 35.24
CA LEU A 18 -9.31 37.28 34.06
C LEU A 18 -8.51 37.35 32.75
N ILE A 19 -7.63 38.35 32.60
CA ILE A 19 -6.76 38.48 31.42
C ILE A 19 -5.81 37.27 31.32
N PHE A 20 -5.21 36.87 32.43
CA PHE A 20 -4.32 35.70 32.48
C PHE A 20 -5.07 34.42 32.14
N GLY A 21 -6.29 34.25 32.65
CA GLY A 21 -7.17 33.12 32.30
C GLY A 21 -7.54 33.12 30.82
N ALA A 22 -7.90 34.28 30.25
CA ALA A 22 -8.20 34.42 28.83
C ALA A 22 -6.97 34.14 27.95
N LEU A 23 -5.80 34.63 28.33
CA LEU A 23 -4.53 34.35 27.63
C LEU A 23 -4.17 32.87 27.72
N SER A 24 -4.32 32.25 28.89
CA SER A 24 -4.05 30.82 29.09
C SER A 24 -5.01 29.96 28.25
N TYR A 25 -6.28 30.36 28.16
CA TYR A 25 -7.24 29.72 27.29
C TYR A 25 -6.79 29.82 25.82
N VAL A 26 -6.48 31.03 25.33
CA VAL A 26 -6.06 31.23 23.93
C VAL A 26 -4.73 30.53 23.60
N GLN A 27 -3.76 30.54 24.52
CA GLN A 27 -2.40 30.02 24.27
C GLN A 27 -2.24 28.53 24.54
N VAL A 28 -3.12 27.91 25.33
CA VAL A 28 -2.97 26.50 25.73
C VAL A 28 -4.21 25.68 25.34
N VAL A 29 -5.41 26.14 25.69
CA VAL A 29 -6.64 25.35 25.49
C VAL A 29 -7.17 25.47 24.06
N GLY A 30 -7.19 26.69 23.50
CA GLY A 30 -7.68 26.99 22.17
C GLY A 30 -6.58 27.07 21.11
N ALA A 31 -5.33 26.76 21.47
CA ALA A 31 -4.20 26.88 20.55
C ALA A 31 -4.35 25.96 19.34
N ASP A 32 -4.71 24.70 19.57
CA ASP A 32 -4.88 23.71 18.51
C ASP A 32 -6.02 24.09 17.55
N GLU A 33 -7.16 24.54 18.09
CA GLU A 33 -8.32 24.98 17.30
C GLU A 33 -7.99 26.23 16.45
N LEU A 34 -7.26 27.19 17.01
CA LEU A 34 -6.81 28.39 16.29
C LEU A 34 -5.74 28.08 15.24
N GLN A 35 -4.86 27.11 15.48
CA GLN A 35 -3.88 26.64 14.50
C GLN A 35 -4.55 25.87 13.35
N ALA A 36 -5.50 24.99 13.67
CA ALA A 36 -6.25 24.21 12.69
C ALA A 36 -7.31 25.04 11.92
N ASN A 37 -7.55 26.30 12.32
CA ASN A 37 -8.53 27.16 11.68
C ASN A 37 -8.18 27.42 10.19
N PRO A 38 -9.10 27.12 9.24
CA PRO A 38 -8.86 27.31 7.81
C PRO A 38 -8.57 28.76 7.38
N TRP A 39 -8.87 29.75 8.21
CA TRP A 39 -8.60 31.17 7.94
C TRP A 39 -7.32 31.67 8.58
N ASN A 40 -6.56 30.81 9.27
CA ASN A 40 -5.28 31.16 9.85
C ASN A 40 -4.19 31.32 8.76
N LYS A 41 -4.16 32.51 8.14
CA LYS A 41 -3.20 32.86 7.09
C LYS A 41 -1.74 32.71 7.55
N ARG A 42 -1.44 32.86 8.85
CA ARG A 42 -0.09 32.64 9.38
C ARG A 42 0.29 31.17 9.36
N ALA A 43 -0.58 30.28 9.84
CA ALA A 43 -0.36 28.84 9.79
C ALA A 43 -0.24 28.34 8.34
N ILE A 44 -1.05 28.86 7.42
CA ILE A 44 -0.97 28.53 5.98
C ILE A 44 0.38 28.99 5.40
N LEU A 45 0.79 30.23 5.61
CA LEU A 45 2.08 30.72 5.10
C LEU A 45 3.26 30.00 5.78
N GLN A 46 3.15 29.66 7.06
CA GLN A 46 4.15 28.88 7.79
C GLN A 46 4.22 27.44 7.27
N ASN A 47 3.11 26.83 6.86
CA ASN A 47 3.15 25.48 6.30
C ASN A 47 3.71 25.46 4.87
N TYR A 48 3.27 26.40 4.02
CA TYR A 48 3.58 26.39 2.58
C TYR A 48 4.81 27.20 2.16
N CYS A 49 5.23 28.19 2.96
CA CYS A 49 6.39 29.04 2.64
C CYS A 49 7.62 28.79 3.52
N ASN A 50 7.62 27.74 4.37
CA ASN A 50 8.79 27.37 5.18
C ASN A 50 9.75 26.41 4.45
N ASP A 51 10.95 26.25 5.00
CA ASP A 51 11.94 25.27 4.57
C ASP A 51 11.47 23.86 4.99
N ARG A 52 10.51 23.33 4.21
CA ARG A 52 9.88 22.04 4.46
C ARG A 52 10.91 20.92 4.23
N GLY A 53 10.96 19.97 5.16
CA GLY A 53 11.98 18.93 5.21
C GLY A 53 11.98 18.01 3.99
N ALA A 54 13.13 17.40 3.71
CA ALA A 54 13.31 16.55 2.53
C ALA A 54 12.73 15.14 2.75
N ILE A 55 12.16 14.55 1.69
CA ILE A 55 11.90 13.11 1.60
C ILE A 55 13.08 12.49 0.86
N ILE A 56 13.70 11.48 1.43
CA ILE A 56 15.00 10.92 1.03
C ILE A 56 14.86 9.44 0.68
N VAL A 57 15.45 9.03 -0.45
CA VAL A 57 15.56 7.62 -0.88
C VAL A 57 17.02 7.34 -1.20
N GLY A 58 17.60 6.29 -0.61
CA GLY A 58 19.00 5.93 -0.85
C GLY A 58 19.99 7.08 -0.59
N GLY A 59 19.71 7.92 0.42
CA GLY A 59 20.55 9.07 0.77
C GLY A 59 20.40 10.29 -0.14
N LYS A 60 19.49 10.28 -1.12
CA LYS A 60 19.23 11.42 -2.02
C LYS A 60 17.83 11.99 -1.82
N PRO A 61 17.65 13.31 -1.83
CA PRO A 61 16.32 13.92 -1.74
C PRO A 61 15.52 13.66 -3.02
N VAL A 62 14.35 13.04 -2.88
CA VAL A 62 13.36 12.86 -3.95
C VAL A 62 12.26 13.92 -3.90
N ALA A 63 12.05 14.54 -2.73
CA ALA A 63 11.27 15.76 -2.58
C ALA A 63 11.99 16.73 -1.63
N GLN A 64 12.14 17.99 -2.01
CA GLN A 64 12.83 19.01 -1.21
C GLN A 64 12.32 20.41 -1.49
N SER A 65 12.58 21.32 -0.56
CA SER A 65 12.24 22.73 -0.69
C SER A 65 13.45 23.51 -1.19
N VAL A 66 13.30 24.27 -2.27
CA VAL A 66 14.34 25.12 -2.84
C VAL A 66 13.94 26.60 -2.73
N ALA A 67 14.93 27.49 -2.66
CA ALA A 67 14.66 28.93 -2.59
C ALA A 67 13.91 29.41 -3.86
N ALA A 68 12.90 30.25 -3.66
CA ALA A 68 12.07 30.84 -4.71
C ALA A 68 11.86 32.34 -4.45
N THR A 69 11.45 33.08 -5.48
CA THR A 69 11.42 34.56 -5.48
C THR A 69 10.05 35.18 -5.71
N GLU A 70 8.99 34.39 -5.88
CA GLU A 70 7.66 34.91 -6.26
C GLU A 70 6.77 35.26 -5.05
N SER A 71 6.12 34.27 -4.45
CA SER A 71 5.09 34.49 -3.41
C SER A 71 5.41 33.80 -2.08
N CYS A 72 6.23 32.76 -2.11
CA CYS A 72 6.79 32.08 -0.95
C CYS A 72 8.32 32.00 -1.09
N LYS A 73 9.04 32.07 0.04
CA LYS A 73 10.51 31.93 0.07
C LYS A 73 11.00 30.57 -0.45
N PHE A 74 10.16 29.54 -0.37
CA PHE A 74 10.49 28.19 -0.82
C PHE A 74 9.44 27.64 -1.78
N GLN A 75 9.90 26.88 -2.77
CA GLN A 75 9.07 26.07 -3.65
C GLN A 75 9.42 24.60 -3.44
N ARG A 76 8.41 23.74 -3.44
CA ARG A 76 8.61 22.30 -3.36
C ARG A 76 9.02 21.75 -4.73
N THR A 77 10.04 20.90 -4.75
CA THR A 77 10.58 20.28 -5.97
C THR A 77 10.72 18.78 -5.78
N TYR A 78 10.53 18.04 -6.87
CA TYR A 78 10.53 16.59 -6.90
C TYR A 78 11.54 16.11 -7.96
N THR A 79 12.50 15.29 -7.52
CA THR A 79 13.51 14.68 -8.41
C THR A 79 13.00 13.32 -8.87
N GLU A 80 13.22 12.99 -10.15
CA GLU A 80 12.62 11.80 -10.79
C GLU A 80 11.11 11.72 -10.50
N PRO A 81 10.36 12.80 -10.84
CA PRO A 81 9.07 13.06 -10.23
C PRO A 81 8.05 11.94 -10.48
N GLU A 82 7.99 11.40 -11.69
CA GLU A 82 7.10 10.28 -12.02
C GLU A 82 7.45 8.98 -11.28
N LEU A 83 8.73 8.75 -10.95
CA LEU A 83 9.19 7.53 -10.29
C LEU A 83 8.68 7.43 -8.85
N TYR A 84 8.50 8.59 -8.19
CA TYR A 84 8.18 8.69 -6.77
C TYR A 84 6.82 9.33 -6.48
N ALA A 85 6.12 9.91 -7.47
CA ALA A 85 4.84 10.61 -7.27
C ALA A 85 3.77 9.76 -6.58
N GLY A 86 3.70 8.46 -6.88
CA GLY A 86 2.77 7.52 -6.24
C GLY A 86 3.02 7.30 -4.74
N ILE A 87 4.17 7.77 -4.21
CA ILE A 87 4.56 7.71 -2.81
C ILE A 87 4.56 9.10 -2.20
N THR A 88 5.28 10.04 -2.81
CA THR A 88 5.39 11.41 -2.29
C THR A 88 4.06 12.11 -2.30
N GLY A 89 3.23 11.87 -3.32
CA GLY A 89 2.13 12.75 -3.66
C GLY A 89 2.64 14.11 -4.14
N TYR A 90 1.80 15.12 -4.01
CA TYR A 90 2.13 16.51 -4.30
C TYR A 90 1.91 17.42 -3.08
N PHE A 91 2.56 18.58 -3.10
CA PHE A 91 2.41 19.63 -2.11
C PHE A 91 2.02 20.94 -2.81
N SER A 92 0.77 21.34 -2.65
CA SER A 92 0.20 22.49 -3.34
C SER A 92 -0.63 23.36 -2.41
N LYS A 93 -0.49 24.66 -2.58
CA LYS A 93 -1.25 25.65 -1.81
C LYS A 93 -2.73 25.68 -2.21
N ASN A 94 -3.04 25.49 -3.49
CA ASN A 94 -4.40 25.64 -4.02
C ASN A 94 -5.17 24.31 -4.13
N TYR A 95 -4.46 23.19 -4.32
CA TYR A 95 -5.00 21.83 -4.47
C TYR A 95 -4.67 20.89 -3.29
N GLY A 96 -4.01 21.41 -2.25
CA GLY A 96 -3.73 20.71 -1.01
C GLY A 96 -2.51 19.79 -1.06
N VAL A 97 -2.47 18.79 -0.19
CA VAL A 97 -1.34 17.87 -0.01
C VAL A 97 -1.81 16.43 -0.08
N THR A 98 -1.02 15.55 -0.72
CA THR A 98 -1.34 14.13 -0.88
C THR A 98 -0.13 13.25 -0.59
N GLY A 99 -0.31 11.93 -0.53
CA GLY A 99 0.74 10.95 -0.26
C GLY A 99 1.46 11.20 1.07
N LEU A 100 2.77 10.89 1.08
CA LEU A 100 3.62 11.16 2.25
C LEU A 100 3.73 12.66 2.58
N GLU A 101 3.54 13.57 1.61
CA GLU A 101 3.47 15.00 1.93
C GLU A 101 2.31 15.33 2.88
N SER A 102 1.16 14.68 2.68
CA SER A 102 0.04 14.83 3.62
C SER A 102 0.32 14.14 4.95
N ALA A 103 0.71 12.87 4.90
CA ALA A 103 0.74 12.04 6.09
C ALA A 103 1.91 12.31 7.04
N LEU A 104 2.97 12.94 6.54
CA LEU A 104 4.12 13.39 7.33
C LEU A 104 4.16 14.92 7.43
N ASN A 105 3.01 15.58 7.23
CA ASN A 105 2.96 17.04 7.17
C ASN A 105 3.55 17.71 8.41
N GLU A 106 3.29 17.20 9.61
CA GLU A 106 3.81 17.81 10.85
C GLU A 106 5.34 17.71 10.95
N GLN A 107 5.92 16.57 10.59
CA GLN A 107 7.36 16.36 10.59
C GLN A 107 8.01 17.23 9.52
N LEU A 108 7.47 17.18 8.30
CA LEU A 108 8.00 17.90 7.14
C LEU A 108 7.83 19.43 7.28
N ALA A 109 6.75 19.92 7.90
CA ALA A 109 6.54 21.34 8.16
C ALA A 109 7.33 21.86 9.37
N GLY A 110 7.86 20.97 10.20
CA GLY A 110 8.56 21.32 11.44
C GLY A 110 7.62 21.67 12.60
N SER A 111 6.33 21.32 12.49
CA SER A 111 5.31 21.58 13.51
C SER A 111 5.04 20.41 14.45
N SER A 112 5.70 19.27 14.27
CA SER A 112 5.58 18.12 15.17
C SER A 112 6.05 18.45 16.59
N ASP A 113 5.35 17.91 17.60
CA ASP A 113 5.73 18.08 19.01
C ASP A 113 7.10 17.49 19.35
N GLN A 114 7.54 16.50 18.57
CA GLN A 114 8.88 15.94 18.69
C GLN A 114 9.98 16.96 18.36
N LEU A 115 9.63 18.05 17.66
CA LEU A 115 10.51 19.17 17.31
C LEU A 115 10.33 20.38 18.24
N PHE A 116 9.59 20.25 19.35
CA PHE A 116 9.28 21.39 20.23
C PHE A 116 10.54 22.13 20.73
N LEU A 117 11.55 21.40 21.19
CA LEU A 117 12.80 22.03 21.67
C LEU A 117 13.56 22.75 20.55
N ASP A 118 13.51 22.21 19.33
CA ASP A 118 14.15 22.80 18.16
C ASP A 118 13.42 24.09 17.73
N ARG A 119 12.08 24.10 17.79
CA ARG A 119 11.25 25.30 17.57
C ARG A 119 11.55 26.40 18.59
N VAL A 120 11.65 26.04 19.88
CA VAL A 120 11.99 26.99 20.94
C VAL A 120 13.37 27.59 20.71
N GLY A 121 14.37 26.77 20.38
CA GLY A 121 15.71 27.25 20.04
C GLY A 121 15.72 28.19 18.82
N GLN A 122 14.98 27.86 17.76
CA GLN A 122 14.87 28.69 16.56
C GLN A 122 14.17 30.03 16.84
N LEU A 123 13.15 30.05 17.69
CA LEU A 123 12.47 31.28 18.13
C LEU A 123 13.43 32.22 18.88
N PHE A 124 14.27 31.68 19.77
CA PHE A 124 15.29 32.48 20.47
C PHE A 124 16.39 33.00 19.54
N LEU A 125 16.70 32.25 18.47
CA LEU A 125 17.71 32.61 17.47
C LEU A 125 17.15 33.47 16.32
N GLY A 126 15.84 33.73 16.28
CA GLY A 126 15.17 34.46 15.19
C GLY A 126 15.12 33.70 13.86
N ASN A 127 15.36 32.38 13.87
CA ASN A 127 15.35 31.54 12.68
C ASN A 127 13.94 31.03 12.36
N GLN A 128 13.62 30.90 11.07
CA GLN A 128 12.37 30.28 10.62
C GLN A 128 12.39 28.76 10.88
N PRO A 129 11.24 28.14 11.22
CA PRO A 129 11.16 26.71 11.44
C PRO A 129 11.59 25.90 10.22
N LYS A 130 12.50 24.95 10.44
CA LYS A 130 12.92 23.97 9.42
C LYS A 130 12.28 22.61 9.69
N GLY A 131 11.79 21.98 8.64
CA GLY A 131 11.22 20.64 8.71
C GLY A 131 12.23 19.54 8.95
N ALA A 132 11.77 18.44 9.55
CA ALA A 132 12.55 17.21 9.65
C ALA A 132 12.66 16.52 8.29
N SER A 133 13.82 15.91 8.03
CA SER A 133 14.01 15.03 6.88
C SER A 133 13.52 13.62 7.18
N VAL A 134 12.98 12.95 6.16
CA VAL A 134 12.41 11.60 6.26
C VAL A 134 13.11 10.72 5.24
N GLU A 135 13.87 9.75 5.71
CA GLU A 135 14.47 8.69 4.89
C GLU A 135 13.51 7.50 4.78
N LEU A 136 13.25 7.06 3.55
CA LEU A 136 12.36 5.95 3.25
C LEU A 136 13.12 4.61 3.18
N THR A 137 12.39 3.52 3.32
CA THR A 137 12.89 2.14 3.18
C THR A 137 13.11 1.70 1.73
N LEU A 138 12.69 2.54 0.77
CA LEU A 138 12.79 2.25 -0.66
C LEU A 138 14.24 2.08 -1.11
N ASP A 139 14.47 1.07 -1.95
CA ASP A 139 15.72 0.88 -2.66
C ASP A 139 15.61 1.56 -4.04
N PRO A 140 16.45 2.57 -4.35
CA PRO A 140 16.32 3.35 -5.58
C PRO A 140 16.50 2.50 -6.84
N ALA A 141 17.35 1.47 -6.81
CA ALA A 141 17.57 0.61 -7.97
C ALA A 141 16.37 -0.32 -8.21
N ILE A 142 15.80 -0.88 -7.14
CA ILE A 142 14.60 -1.73 -7.25
C ILE A 142 13.36 -0.89 -7.62
N GLN A 143 13.20 0.30 -7.05
CA GLN A 143 12.13 1.23 -7.41
C GLN A 143 12.18 1.56 -8.90
N LYS A 144 13.36 1.95 -9.42
CA LYS A 144 13.53 2.25 -10.85
C LYS A 144 13.26 1.05 -11.73
N LEU A 145 13.83 -0.11 -11.39
CA LEU A 145 13.58 -1.35 -12.13
C LEU A 145 12.08 -1.66 -12.18
N ALA A 146 11.38 -1.63 -11.04
CA ALA A 146 9.95 -1.89 -10.97
C ALA A 146 9.14 -0.92 -11.84
N TYR A 147 9.48 0.36 -11.85
CA TYR A 147 8.80 1.36 -12.69
C TYR A 147 9.00 1.10 -14.19
N ASP A 148 10.24 0.81 -14.60
CA ASP A 148 10.61 0.55 -15.99
C ASP A 148 10.00 -0.76 -16.52
N LEU A 149 9.69 -1.72 -15.64
CA LEU A 149 9.05 -2.99 -15.99
C LEU A 149 7.55 -2.85 -16.35
N ILE A 150 6.92 -1.73 -16.00
CA ILE A 150 5.56 -1.41 -16.45
C ILE A 150 5.69 -0.65 -17.78
N PRO A 151 5.22 -1.20 -18.92
CA PRO A 151 5.31 -0.50 -20.20
C PRO A 151 4.60 0.85 -20.21
N ASP A 152 5.05 1.78 -21.04
CA ASP A 152 4.33 3.04 -21.24
C ASP A 152 2.96 2.79 -21.87
N GLY A 153 1.94 3.52 -21.41
CA GLY A 153 0.55 3.29 -21.80
C GLY A 153 -0.12 2.09 -21.10
N GLN A 154 0.63 1.25 -20.39
CA GLN A 154 0.08 0.14 -19.61
C GLN A 154 -0.28 0.60 -18.19
N ARG A 155 -1.51 0.32 -17.76
CA ARG A 155 -1.91 0.48 -16.35
C ARG A 155 -1.40 -0.71 -15.55
N GLY A 156 -0.68 -0.45 -14.46
CA GLY A 156 -0.13 -1.51 -13.65
C GLY A 156 0.47 -1.01 -12.35
N SER A 157 0.79 -1.95 -11.47
CA SER A 157 1.47 -1.67 -10.21
C SER A 157 2.37 -2.83 -9.79
N ILE A 158 3.49 -2.48 -9.17
CA ILE A 158 4.45 -3.44 -8.63
C ILE A 158 4.79 -3.01 -7.20
N VAL A 159 4.70 -3.97 -6.28
CA VAL A 159 5.04 -3.80 -4.87
C VAL A 159 6.09 -4.84 -4.49
N VAL A 160 7.16 -4.40 -3.86
CA VAL A 160 8.27 -5.24 -3.39
C VAL A 160 8.46 -5.00 -1.90
N THR A 161 8.41 -6.06 -1.11
CA THR A 161 8.51 -6.01 0.36
C THR A 161 9.56 -6.97 0.89
N ASN A 162 10.12 -6.65 2.06
CA ASN A 162 10.88 -7.60 2.86
C ASN A 162 9.90 -8.36 3.79
N PRO A 163 9.72 -9.68 3.66
CA PRO A 163 8.76 -10.43 4.48
C PRO A 163 9.08 -10.44 5.97
N LYS A 164 10.36 -10.34 6.34
CA LYS A 164 10.85 -10.47 7.71
C LYS A 164 10.73 -9.17 8.51
N THR A 165 10.78 -8.02 7.82
CA THR A 165 10.74 -6.70 8.47
C THR A 165 9.44 -5.95 8.24
N GLY A 166 8.74 -6.24 7.14
CA GLY A 166 7.61 -5.45 6.66
C GLY A 166 8.03 -4.21 5.85
N ASP A 167 9.32 -3.98 5.63
CA ASP A 167 9.77 -2.83 4.86
C ASP A 167 9.33 -2.92 3.40
N ILE A 168 8.86 -1.81 2.86
CA ILE A 168 8.54 -1.66 1.43
C ILE A 168 9.80 -1.19 0.71
N LEU A 169 10.32 -2.04 -0.17
CA LEU A 169 11.56 -1.79 -0.93
C LEU A 169 11.28 -1.08 -2.26
N ALA A 170 10.11 -1.33 -2.84
CA ALA A 170 9.61 -0.59 -3.99
C ALA A 170 8.07 -0.60 -4.02
N THR A 171 7.48 0.49 -4.47
CA THR A 171 6.05 0.58 -4.76
C THR A 171 5.82 1.59 -5.87
N VAL A 172 5.33 1.11 -7.02
CA VAL A 172 5.19 1.89 -8.25
C VAL A 172 3.86 1.61 -8.91
N SER A 173 3.37 2.58 -9.67
CA SER A 173 2.27 2.38 -10.61
C SER A 173 2.41 3.26 -11.83
N LYS A 174 1.77 2.84 -12.93
CA LYS A 174 1.52 3.66 -14.11
C LYS A 174 0.01 3.73 -14.40
N PRO A 175 -0.48 4.86 -14.97
CA PRO A 175 0.26 6.08 -15.25
C PRO A 175 0.68 6.83 -13.97
N SER A 176 1.80 7.54 -14.04
CA SER A 176 2.29 8.45 -13.00
C SER A 176 2.21 9.90 -13.50
N TYR A 177 2.64 10.86 -12.69
CA TYR A 177 2.62 12.28 -13.03
C TYR A 177 3.85 12.99 -12.47
N ASP A 178 4.10 14.21 -12.95
CA ASP A 178 5.09 15.10 -12.37
C ASP A 178 4.47 16.01 -11.29
N PRO A 179 4.76 15.82 -9.97
CA PRO A 179 4.21 16.69 -8.93
C PRO A 179 4.72 18.13 -8.99
N ASN A 180 5.83 18.41 -9.69
CA ASN A 180 6.32 19.78 -9.89
C ASN A 180 5.32 20.65 -10.66
N LEU A 181 4.50 20.03 -11.51
CA LEU A 181 3.46 20.73 -12.27
C LEU A 181 2.35 21.30 -11.37
N ILE A 182 2.16 20.69 -10.19
CA ILE A 182 1.16 21.09 -9.19
C ILE A 182 1.80 21.90 -8.05
N ALA A 183 3.09 21.67 -7.76
CA ALA A 183 3.81 22.36 -6.69
C ALA A 183 4.36 23.75 -7.06
N THR A 184 4.07 24.24 -8.27
CA THR A 184 4.48 25.56 -8.75
C THR A 184 3.80 26.70 -7.97
N GLN A 185 4.48 27.85 -7.86
CA GLN A 185 3.92 29.06 -7.24
C GLN A 185 3.05 29.90 -8.20
N ASP A 186 3.14 29.64 -9.51
CA ASP A 186 2.26 30.27 -10.51
C ASP A 186 0.88 29.60 -10.48
N ALA A 187 -0.09 30.28 -9.86
CA ALA A 187 -1.46 29.79 -9.71
C ALA A 187 -2.18 29.51 -11.04
N ASN A 188 -1.84 30.23 -12.12
CA ASN A 188 -2.45 29.98 -13.43
C ASN A 188 -1.86 28.72 -14.07
N ALA A 189 -0.54 28.56 -13.99
CA ALA A 189 0.13 27.35 -14.48
C ALA A 189 -0.30 26.12 -13.68
N GLU A 190 -0.38 26.24 -12.36
CA GLU A 190 -0.88 25.20 -11.45
C GLU A 190 -2.28 24.73 -11.86
N ALA A 191 -3.22 25.67 -12.06
CA ALA A 191 -4.58 25.34 -12.44
C ALA A 191 -4.68 24.70 -13.84
N ALA A 192 -3.92 25.21 -14.81
CA ALA A 192 -3.86 24.62 -16.14
C ALA A 192 -3.29 23.19 -16.12
N ASN A 193 -2.17 22.99 -15.42
CA ASN A 193 -1.52 21.70 -15.28
C ASN A 193 -2.41 20.68 -14.56
N PHE A 194 -3.04 21.06 -13.45
CA PHE A 194 -3.94 20.18 -12.70
C PHE A 194 -5.11 19.74 -13.58
N ASN A 195 -5.67 20.64 -14.39
CA ASN A 195 -6.75 20.32 -15.33
C ASN A 195 -6.30 19.34 -16.42
N GLU A 196 -5.09 19.49 -16.98
CA GLU A 196 -4.57 18.54 -17.98
C GLU A 196 -4.26 17.17 -17.36
N LEU A 197 -3.65 17.14 -16.18
CA LEU A 197 -3.37 15.89 -15.47
C LEU A 197 -4.64 15.11 -15.20
N ASN A 198 -5.74 15.76 -14.77
CA ASN A 198 -7.02 15.09 -14.53
C ASN A 198 -7.67 14.45 -15.77
N LYS A 199 -7.23 14.81 -16.98
CA LYS A 199 -7.72 14.18 -18.22
C LYS A 199 -7.03 12.87 -18.53
N VAL A 200 -5.89 12.57 -17.89
CA VAL A 200 -5.11 11.35 -18.16
C VAL A 200 -5.90 10.13 -17.63
N PRO A 201 -6.29 9.18 -18.50
CA PRO A 201 -7.10 8.04 -18.08
C PRO A 201 -6.39 7.18 -17.02
N GLY A 202 -7.06 6.98 -15.88
CA GLY A 202 -6.53 6.14 -14.80
C GLY A 202 -5.38 6.75 -14.01
N ILE A 203 -5.10 8.05 -14.18
CA ILE A 203 -4.17 8.78 -13.33
C ILE A 203 -4.65 8.77 -11.89
N ASN A 204 -3.72 8.60 -10.96
CA ASN A 204 -3.99 8.74 -9.54
C ASN A 204 -3.25 9.95 -8.98
N LEU A 205 -3.92 11.12 -8.95
CA LEU A 205 -3.39 12.32 -8.32
C LEU A 205 -3.56 12.30 -6.78
N ASN A 206 -4.38 11.39 -6.25
CA ASN A 206 -4.57 11.23 -4.82
C ASN A 206 -4.12 9.82 -4.38
N PRO A 207 -2.81 9.58 -4.25
CA PRO A 207 -2.27 8.29 -3.81
C PRO A 207 -2.75 7.85 -2.42
N ASN A 208 -3.43 8.75 -1.68
CA ASN A 208 -4.07 8.37 -0.44
C ASN A 208 -5.12 7.28 -0.71
N VAL A 209 -5.87 7.24 -1.80
CA VAL A 209 -6.87 6.16 -1.96
C VAL A 209 -6.20 4.91 -2.55
N SER A 210 -5.93 3.89 -1.73
CA SER A 210 -5.50 2.53 -2.16
C SER A 210 -4.05 2.39 -2.66
N GLY A 211 -3.15 3.30 -2.29
CA GLY A 211 -1.78 3.29 -2.79
C GLY A 211 -1.70 3.65 -4.28
N PRO A 212 -0.59 3.34 -4.97
CA PRO A 212 -0.30 3.95 -6.25
C PRO A 212 -1.26 3.52 -7.39
N THR A 213 -2.11 2.49 -7.23
CA THR A 213 -3.15 2.14 -8.23
C THR A 213 -4.40 3.01 -8.19
N GLY A 214 -4.68 3.70 -7.08
CA GLY A 214 -5.91 4.51 -6.94
C GLY A 214 -7.21 3.70 -6.87
N ALA A 215 -7.12 2.37 -6.95
CA ALA A 215 -8.26 1.48 -7.14
C ALA A 215 -8.08 0.14 -6.46
N LEU A 216 -9.19 -0.39 -5.97
CA LEU A 216 -9.31 -1.76 -5.53
C LEU A 216 -9.62 -2.67 -6.71
N LEU A 217 -8.88 -3.77 -6.81
CA LEU A 217 -8.91 -4.66 -7.95
C LEU A 217 -9.35 -6.05 -7.50
N ALA A 218 -10.05 -6.77 -8.38
CA ALA A 218 -10.32 -8.18 -8.16
C ALA A 218 -8.96 -8.94 -8.18
N PRO A 219 -8.62 -9.69 -7.11
CA PRO A 219 -7.33 -10.39 -7.05
C PRO A 219 -7.28 -11.63 -7.95
N GLY A 220 -8.44 -12.19 -8.32
CA GLY A 220 -8.50 -13.44 -9.06
C GLY A 220 -7.76 -14.57 -8.34
N SER A 221 -7.13 -15.46 -9.11
CA SER A 221 -6.57 -16.70 -8.57
C SER A 221 -5.45 -16.57 -7.52
N VAL A 222 -4.92 -15.38 -7.23
CA VAL A 222 -4.04 -15.21 -6.05
C VAL A 222 -4.82 -15.35 -4.73
N PHE A 223 -6.13 -15.08 -4.74
CA PHE A 223 -6.99 -15.25 -3.57
C PHE A 223 -7.18 -16.73 -3.16
N LYS A 224 -6.94 -17.67 -4.07
CA LYS A 224 -6.97 -19.11 -3.77
C LYS A 224 -5.97 -19.51 -2.68
N LEU A 225 -4.96 -18.69 -2.41
CA LEU A 225 -4.05 -18.89 -1.27
C LEU A 225 -4.77 -18.71 0.08
N VAL A 226 -5.72 -17.76 0.17
CA VAL A 226 -6.59 -17.59 1.34
C VAL A 226 -7.51 -18.79 1.50
N ASP A 227 -8.14 -19.23 0.40
CA ASP A 227 -9.02 -20.41 0.40
C ASP A 227 -8.25 -21.69 0.81
N THR A 228 -7.03 -21.86 0.29
CA THR A 228 -6.12 -22.95 0.71
C THR A 228 -5.84 -22.91 2.21
N ALA A 229 -5.49 -21.74 2.74
CA ALA A 229 -5.24 -21.57 4.16
C ALA A 229 -6.49 -21.85 5.00
N ALA A 230 -7.69 -21.49 4.51
CA ALA A 230 -8.96 -21.73 5.18
C ALA A 230 -9.26 -23.24 5.23
N ALA A 231 -9.04 -23.94 4.12
CA ALA A 231 -9.19 -25.39 4.02
C ALA A 231 -8.30 -26.12 5.02
N LEU A 232 -7.01 -25.80 5.05
CA LEU A 232 -6.08 -26.43 5.99
C LEU A 232 -6.39 -26.05 7.46
N SER A 233 -6.75 -24.80 7.72
CA SER A 233 -7.10 -24.34 9.08
C SER A 233 -8.40 -24.97 9.61
N SER A 234 -9.29 -25.43 8.73
CA SER A 234 -10.54 -26.09 9.12
C SER A 234 -10.32 -27.47 9.75
N GLY A 235 -9.16 -28.10 9.51
CA GLY A 235 -8.89 -29.49 9.90
C GLY A 235 -9.62 -30.54 9.04
N LYS A 236 -10.51 -30.15 8.13
CA LYS A 236 -11.20 -31.06 7.19
C LYS A 236 -10.29 -31.51 6.04
N TYR A 237 -9.31 -30.66 5.69
CA TYR A 237 -8.39 -30.89 4.58
C TYR A 237 -6.95 -30.97 5.08
N ASN A 238 -6.14 -31.75 4.38
CA ASN A 238 -4.71 -31.86 4.60
C ASN A 238 -3.98 -31.99 3.26
N LYS A 239 -2.65 -32.18 3.30
CA LYS A 239 -1.82 -32.22 2.09
C LYS A 239 -2.14 -33.37 1.14
N ASP A 240 -2.73 -34.45 1.65
CA ASP A 240 -3.08 -35.67 0.92
C ASP A 240 -4.56 -35.69 0.48
N SER A 241 -5.31 -34.61 0.75
CA SER A 241 -6.70 -34.48 0.30
C SER A 241 -6.80 -34.46 -1.22
N GLU A 242 -7.72 -35.27 -1.76
CA GLU A 242 -8.11 -35.22 -3.17
C GLU A 242 -9.34 -34.32 -3.35
N LEU A 243 -9.24 -33.39 -4.31
CA LEU A 243 -10.25 -32.39 -4.58
C LEU A 243 -11.00 -32.74 -5.88
N PRO A 244 -12.34 -32.62 -5.91
CA PRO A 244 -13.09 -32.71 -7.16
C PRO A 244 -12.60 -31.66 -8.17
N ASN A 245 -12.29 -32.08 -9.39
CA ASN A 245 -11.82 -31.19 -10.45
C ASN A 245 -12.65 -31.35 -11.74
N PRO A 246 -13.98 -31.16 -11.69
CA PRO A 246 -14.80 -31.19 -12.89
C PRO A 246 -14.38 -30.05 -13.83
N ALA A 247 -14.56 -30.24 -15.15
CA ALA A 247 -14.26 -29.20 -16.14
C ALA A 247 -15.04 -27.90 -15.89
N GLU A 248 -16.27 -28.02 -15.41
CA GLU A 248 -17.14 -26.92 -14.99
C GLU A 248 -17.98 -27.30 -13.78
N MET A 249 -18.22 -26.37 -12.88
CA MET A 249 -19.13 -26.54 -11.74
C MET A 249 -20.49 -25.93 -12.05
N SER A 250 -21.54 -26.72 -11.92
CA SER A 250 -22.93 -26.28 -12.05
C SER A 250 -23.56 -25.96 -10.69
N PHE A 251 -24.56 -25.09 -10.68
CA PHE A 251 -25.26 -24.66 -9.47
C PHE A 251 -26.78 -24.85 -9.65
N PRO A 252 -27.46 -25.58 -8.75
CA PRO A 252 -28.90 -25.81 -8.87
C PRO A 252 -29.70 -24.50 -8.98
N GLY A 253 -30.58 -24.41 -9.97
CA GLY A 253 -31.42 -23.22 -10.20
C GLY A 253 -30.70 -22.02 -10.83
N ILE A 254 -29.40 -22.13 -11.14
CA ILE A 254 -28.59 -21.04 -11.72
C ILE A 254 -28.01 -21.52 -13.07
N GLN A 255 -28.19 -20.73 -14.13
CA GLN A 255 -27.72 -21.08 -15.48
C GLN A 255 -26.20 -20.96 -15.64
N TYR A 256 -25.57 -20.08 -14.85
CA TYR A 256 -24.13 -19.92 -14.83
C TYR A 256 -23.43 -21.22 -14.41
N LYS A 257 -22.31 -21.51 -15.07
CA LYS A 257 -21.38 -22.56 -14.67
C LYS A 257 -20.00 -21.95 -14.50
N LEU A 258 -19.28 -22.38 -13.47
CA LEU A 258 -17.91 -21.92 -13.23
C LEU A 258 -16.93 -22.88 -13.94
N PRO A 259 -16.28 -22.46 -15.04
CA PRO A 259 -15.32 -23.31 -15.73
C PRO A 259 -13.96 -23.32 -15.02
N ASN A 260 -13.19 -24.38 -15.26
CA ASN A 260 -11.76 -24.37 -15.00
C ASN A 260 -11.01 -23.41 -15.95
N TYR A 261 -9.85 -22.93 -15.49
CA TYR A 261 -9.00 -22.05 -16.29
C TYR A 261 -8.51 -22.77 -17.56
N ALA A 262 -8.83 -22.20 -18.72
CA ALA A 262 -8.52 -22.81 -20.02
C ALA A 262 -7.02 -22.80 -20.37
N GLY A 263 -6.24 -21.88 -19.79
CA GLY A 263 -4.79 -21.79 -20.04
C GLY A 263 -3.94 -22.74 -19.18
N GLY A 264 -4.57 -23.52 -18.30
CA GLY A 264 -3.92 -24.54 -17.48
C GLY A 264 -4.29 -25.96 -17.89
N ASN A 265 -3.62 -26.95 -17.31
CA ASN A 265 -3.84 -28.36 -17.63
C ASN A 265 -4.91 -29.02 -16.75
N CYS A 266 -5.86 -28.25 -16.19
CA CYS A 266 -6.87 -28.76 -15.26
C CYS A 266 -7.74 -29.87 -15.85
N TYR A 267 -7.93 -29.88 -17.17
CA TYR A 267 -8.72 -30.91 -17.88
C TYR A 267 -8.06 -32.29 -17.90
N THR A 268 -6.78 -32.40 -17.50
CA THR A 268 -6.03 -33.66 -17.57
C THR A 268 -6.36 -34.63 -16.42
N GLN A 269 -7.05 -34.16 -15.37
CA GLN A 269 -7.38 -34.97 -14.19
C GLN A 269 -8.79 -34.62 -13.70
N ASN A 270 -9.60 -35.64 -13.37
CA ASN A 270 -10.95 -35.43 -12.82
C ASN A 270 -10.95 -35.17 -11.31
N THR A 271 -9.86 -35.52 -10.63
CA THR A 271 -9.54 -35.17 -9.24
C THR A 271 -8.18 -34.47 -9.22
N ALA A 272 -7.94 -33.63 -8.22
CA ALA A 272 -6.70 -32.86 -8.11
C ALA A 272 -6.18 -32.90 -6.68
N SER A 273 -4.85 -33.02 -6.51
CA SER A 273 -4.22 -32.62 -5.26
C SER A 273 -4.21 -31.09 -5.13
N PHE A 274 -4.03 -30.55 -3.92
CA PHE A 274 -3.81 -29.11 -3.73
C PHE A 274 -2.65 -28.57 -4.57
N ALA A 275 -1.54 -29.32 -4.62
CA ALA A 275 -0.38 -28.97 -5.42
C ALA A 275 -0.75 -28.79 -6.90
N PHE A 276 -1.43 -29.77 -7.50
CA PHE A 276 -1.85 -29.71 -8.90
C PHE A 276 -2.88 -28.60 -9.14
N ALA A 277 -3.87 -28.45 -8.25
CA ALA A 277 -4.90 -27.42 -8.36
C ALA A 277 -4.30 -26.00 -8.31
N LEU A 278 -3.30 -25.76 -7.46
CA LEU A 278 -2.57 -24.48 -7.43
C LEU A 278 -1.67 -24.31 -8.65
N GLN A 279 -0.90 -25.34 -9.01
CA GLN A 279 0.04 -25.38 -10.13
C GLN A 279 -0.62 -25.02 -11.47
N GLN A 280 -1.80 -25.58 -11.73
CA GLN A 280 -2.60 -25.35 -12.94
C GLN A 280 -3.68 -24.28 -12.74
N SER A 281 -3.79 -23.74 -11.52
CA SER A 281 -4.77 -22.73 -11.14
C SER A 281 -6.21 -23.12 -11.46
N CYS A 282 -6.58 -24.37 -11.19
CA CYS A 282 -7.93 -24.88 -11.40
C CYS A 282 -8.92 -24.11 -10.54
N ASN A 283 -10.11 -23.82 -11.05
CA ASN A 283 -11.14 -23.05 -10.35
C ASN A 283 -12.08 -23.96 -9.57
N THR A 284 -12.49 -25.09 -10.16
CA THR A 284 -13.53 -25.95 -9.59
C THR A 284 -13.13 -26.65 -8.29
N PRO A 285 -11.85 -27.00 -8.01
CA PRO A 285 -11.45 -27.48 -6.69
C PRO A 285 -11.68 -26.44 -5.58
N PHE A 286 -11.29 -25.18 -5.80
CA PHE A 286 -11.44 -24.09 -4.82
C PHE A 286 -12.90 -23.70 -4.61
N ALA A 287 -13.69 -23.67 -5.69
CA ALA A 287 -15.13 -23.53 -5.55
C ALA A 287 -15.78 -24.67 -4.74
N SER A 288 -15.25 -25.91 -4.85
CA SER A 288 -15.73 -27.05 -4.07
C SER A 288 -15.38 -26.90 -2.59
N ILE A 289 -14.15 -26.47 -2.30
CA ILE A 289 -13.69 -26.17 -0.94
C ILE A 289 -14.59 -25.10 -0.31
N ALA A 290 -14.78 -23.96 -0.99
CA ALA A 290 -15.59 -22.87 -0.45
C ALA A 290 -17.05 -23.30 -0.18
N ARG A 291 -17.63 -24.17 -1.03
CA ARG A 291 -18.96 -24.72 -0.78
C ARG A 291 -19.02 -25.67 0.42
N ASP A 292 -17.96 -26.44 0.68
CA ASP A 292 -17.89 -27.33 1.85
C ASP A 292 -17.61 -26.58 3.16
N LEU A 293 -16.76 -25.55 3.12
CA LEU A 293 -16.40 -24.75 4.29
C LEU A 293 -17.45 -23.70 4.63
N GLY A 294 -18.12 -23.15 3.61
CA GLY A 294 -19.04 -22.02 3.72
C GLY A 294 -18.34 -20.67 3.75
N GLN A 295 -19.10 -19.62 3.41
CA GLN A 295 -18.64 -18.23 3.32
C GLN A 295 -17.90 -17.74 4.57
N LYS A 296 -18.41 -18.05 5.76
CA LYS A 296 -17.83 -17.58 7.03
C LYS A 296 -16.37 -18.03 7.22
N ALA A 297 -16.06 -19.29 6.91
CA ALA A 297 -14.71 -19.81 7.08
C ALA A 297 -13.70 -19.10 6.16
N ILE A 298 -14.12 -18.79 4.92
CA ILE A 298 -13.29 -18.05 3.95
C ILE A 298 -13.11 -16.60 4.39
N ALA A 299 -14.19 -15.94 4.83
CA ALA A 299 -14.16 -14.56 5.32
C ALA A 299 -13.27 -14.42 6.57
N ASP A 300 -13.41 -15.32 7.55
CA ASP A 300 -12.60 -15.34 8.77
C ASP A 300 -11.11 -15.52 8.44
N GLN A 301 -10.77 -16.38 7.46
CA GLN A 301 -9.39 -16.54 7.03
C GLN A 301 -8.87 -15.34 6.24
N ALA A 302 -9.70 -14.71 5.39
CA ALA A 302 -9.35 -13.48 4.68
C ALA A 302 -9.03 -12.34 5.66
N ALA A 303 -9.85 -12.18 6.71
CA ALA A 303 -9.63 -11.19 7.76
C ALA A 303 -8.28 -11.40 8.50
N LYS A 304 -7.88 -12.65 8.75
CA LYS A 304 -6.55 -12.96 9.33
C LYS A 304 -5.39 -12.52 8.43
N PHE A 305 -5.59 -12.45 7.10
CA PHE A 305 -4.64 -11.86 6.15
C PHE A 305 -4.83 -10.35 5.95
N GLY A 306 -5.71 -9.70 6.72
CA GLY A 306 -5.95 -8.26 6.69
C GLY A 306 -6.92 -7.77 5.63
N PHE A 307 -7.64 -8.65 4.94
CA PHE A 307 -8.72 -8.22 4.04
C PHE A 307 -9.84 -7.55 4.84
N GLY A 308 -10.31 -6.39 4.39
CA GLY A 308 -11.32 -5.59 5.08
C GLY A 308 -10.79 -4.59 6.10
N GLU A 309 -9.50 -4.64 6.44
CA GLU A 309 -8.91 -3.71 7.38
C GLU A 309 -8.37 -2.43 6.74
N ASP A 310 -8.41 -1.37 7.53
CA ASP A 310 -7.81 -0.08 7.20
C ASP A 310 -6.35 -0.05 7.67
N LEU A 311 -5.41 -0.13 6.74
CA LEU A 311 -3.98 -0.01 7.05
C LEU A 311 -3.50 1.44 7.01
N GLY A 312 -4.40 2.41 6.83
CA GLY A 312 -4.01 3.78 6.50
C GLY A 312 -3.17 4.45 7.59
N ASP A 313 -3.56 4.28 8.85
CA ASP A 313 -2.80 4.78 10.00
C ASP A 313 -1.39 4.16 10.12
N GLN A 314 -1.23 2.93 9.64
CA GLN A 314 0.03 2.18 9.69
C GLN A 314 0.96 2.60 8.55
N LEU A 315 0.39 2.76 7.35
CA LEU A 315 1.11 3.16 6.15
C LEU A 315 1.37 4.66 6.06
N LYS A 316 0.67 5.45 6.89
CA LYS A 316 0.62 6.91 6.76
C LYS A 316 0.17 7.28 5.35
N LEU A 317 -0.92 6.67 4.88
CA LEU A 317 -1.59 6.90 3.59
C LEU A 317 -3.07 6.59 3.81
N ASP A 318 -4.02 7.12 3.05
CA ASP A 318 -5.37 6.53 3.12
C ASP A 318 -5.31 5.09 2.54
N TYR A 319 -6.26 4.22 2.88
CA TYR A 319 -6.26 2.85 2.38
C TYR A 319 -7.68 2.37 2.16
N ALA A 320 -8.00 1.92 0.94
CA ALA A 320 -9.37 1.51 0.67
C ALA A 320 -9.68 0.15 1.30
N LYS A 321 -10.80 0.13 2.02
CA LYS A 321 -11.36 -1.06 2.65
C LYS A 321 -12.20 -1.79 1.63
N LYS A 322 -11.86 -3.03 1.28
CA LYS A 322 -12.86 -4.04 0.90
C LYS A 322 -12.36 -5.43 1.30
N ALA A 323 -13.31 -6.22 1.76
CA ALA A 323 -13.10 -7.57 2.26
C ALA A 323 -13.63 -8.60 1.26
N PHE A 324 -13.56 -9.86 1.67
CA PHE A 324 -14.47 -10.86 1.16
C PHE A 324 -15.93 -10.44 1.46
N PRO A 325 -16.92 -10.76 0.61
CA PRO A 325 -18.30 -10.30 0.84
C PRO A 325 -18.84 -10.75 2.20
N GLU A 326 -19.50 -9.84 2.91
CA GLU A 326 -20.16 -10.11 4.21
C GLU A 326 -21.64 -10.49 4.04
N GLU A 327 -22.28 -9.99 2.98
CA GLU A 327 -23.65 -10.36 2.63
C GLU A 327 -23.73 -11.83 2.21
N GLU A 328 -24.82 -12.52 2.58
CA GLU A 328 -25.01 -13.93 2.26
C GLU A 328 -25.00 -14.14 0.74
N LEU A 329 -24.02 -14.91 0.27
CA LEU A 329 -23.85 -15.22 -1.15
C LEU A 329 -24.64 -16.45 -1.55
N ASP A 330 -25.21 -16.41 -2.76
CA ASP A 330 -25.69 -17.62 -3.41
C ASP A 330 -24.52 -18.59 -3.72
N PRO A 331 -24.78 -19.89 -3.96
CA PRO A 331 -23.70 -20.86 -4.18
C PRO A 331 -22.76 -20.50 -5.34
N ALA A 332 -23.27 -19.87 -6.40
CA ALA A 332 -22.46 -19.39 -7.52
C ALA A 332 -21.60 -18.18 -7.14
N GLY A 333 -22.10 -17.29 -6.29
CA GLY A 333 -21.38 -16.13 -5.77
C GLY A 333 -20.28 -16.49 -4.81
N LEU A 334 -20.51 -17.46 -3.93
CA LEU A 334 -19.48 -17.99 -3.07
C LEU A 334 -18.36 -18.64 -3.89
N ALA A 335 -18.72 -19.45 -4.90
CA ALA A 335 -17.74 -20.08 -5.79
C ALA A 335 -16.90 -19.06 -6.59
N GLN A 336 -17.52 -17.99 -7.12
CA GLN A 336 -16.79 -16.91 -7.80
C GLN A 336 -15.90 -16.12 -6.83
N SER A 337 -16.40 -15.82 -5.63
CA SER A 337 -15.63 -15.08 -4.63
C SER A 337 -14.43 -15.89 -4.12
N ALA A 338 -14.56 -17.21 -3.97
CA ALA A 338 -13.48 -18.11 -3.56
C ALA A 338 -12.27 -18.10 -4.52
N ILE A 339 -12.51 -17.84 -5.81
CA ILE A 339 -11.45 -17.69 -6.80
C ILE A 339 -11.01 -16.24 -7.01
N GLY A 340 -11.44 -15.32 -6.13
CA GLY A 340 -11.07 -13.90 -6.15
C GLY A 340 -11.79 -13.05 -7.19
N GLN A 341 -12.93 -13.52 -7.71
CA GLN A 341 -13.82 -12.80 -8.63
C GLN A 341 -14.99 -12.15 -7.89
N ARG A 342 -16.00 -11.68 -8.65
CA ARG A 342 -17.24 -11.07 -8.18
C ARG A 342 -16.99 -9.82 -7.34
N ASP A 343 -17.12 -9.89 -6.02
CA ASP A 343 -17.06 -8.72 -5.13
C ASP A 343 -15.78 -8.68 -4.27
N VAL A 344 -14.91 -9.70 -4.37
CA VAL A 344 -13.61 -9.69 -3.70
C VAL A 344 -12.73 -8.61 -4.32
N ARG A 345 -12.19 -7.74 -3.48
CA ARG A 345 -11.41 -6.57 -3.90
C ARG A 345 -10.21 -6.39 -2.98
N ALA A 346 -9.05 -6.10 -3.56
CA ALA A 346 -7.79 -5.94 -2.85
C ALA A 346 -6.91 -4.86 -3.49
N THR A 347 -6.02 -4.27 -2.70
CA THR A 347 -4.89 -3.48 -3.23
C THR A 347 -3.72 -4.42 -3.55
N PRO A 348 -2.78 -4.03 -4.44
CA PRO A 348 -1.54 -4.78 -4.63
C PRO A 348 -0.73 -4.93 -3.34
N LEU A 349 -0.75 -3.92 -2.48
CA LEU A 349 -0.09 -3.97 -1.18
C LEU A 349 -0.74 -5.00 -0.24
N GLN A 350 -2.08 -5.15 -0.24
CA GLN A 350 -2.74 -6.21 0.54
C GLN A 350 -2.23 -7.59 0.13
N ILE A 351 -2.14 -7.83 -1.17
CA ILE A 351 -1.68 -9.10 -1.72
C ILE A 351 -0.20 -9.33 -1.42
N ALA A 352 0.63 -8.27 -1.45
CA ALA A 352 2.02 -8.33 -1.02
C ALA A 352 2.17 -8.69 0.47
N LEU A 353 1.32 -8.13 1.34
CA LEU A 353 1.33 -8.44 2.77
C LEU A 353 0.83 -9.85 3.07
N MET A 354 -0.23 -10.30 2.41
CA MET A 354 -0.70 -11.69 2.47
C MET A 354 0.43 -12.66 2.07
N THR A 355 1.12 -12.35 0.98
CA THR A 355 2.24 -13.18 0.46
C THR A 355 3.44 -13.15 1.39
N SER A 356 3.76 -11.98 1.95
CA SER A 356 4.80 -11.81 2.95
C SER A 356 4.50 -12.59 4.23
N ALA A 357 3.23 -12.67 4.65
CA ALA A 357 2.82 -13.47 5.79
C ALA A 357 3.08 -14.97 5.54
N ILE A 358 2.75 -15.49 4.36
CA ILE A 358 3.04 -16.88 3.98
C ILE A 358 4.56 -17.13 4.00
N ALA A 359 5.32 -16.22 3.38
CA ALA A 359 6.79 -16.27 3.35
C ALA A 359 7.42 -16.25 4.76
N ASN A 360 6.82 -15.51 5.69
CA ASN A 360 7.32 -15.33 7.05
C ASN A 360 6.64 -16.28 8.05
N GLY A 361 6.39 -17.53 7.64
CA GLY A 361 5.90 -18.57 8.54
C GLY A 361 4.50 -18.31 9.10
N GLY A 362 3.68 -17.53 8.40
CA GLY A 362 2.32 -17.15 8.83
C GLY A 362 2.26 -15.85 9.63
N VAL A 363 3.40 -15.23 9.95
CA VAL A 363 3.46 -13.96 10.68
C VAL A 363 3.50 -12.79 9.69
N GLN A 364 2.48 -11.95 9.74
CA GLN A 364 2.44 -10.74 8.92
C GLN A 364 3.08 -9.58 9.68
N MET A 365 4.16 -9.03 9.13
CA MET A 365 4.83 -7.86 9.67
C MET A 365 4.03 -6.58 9.35
N ARG A 366 4.15 -5.57 10.21
CA ARG A 366 3.57 -4.25 9.97
C ARG A 366 4.30 -3.62 8.77
N PRO A 367 3.58 -3.16 7.73
CA PRO A 367 4.24 -2.52 6.60
C PRO A 367 4.95 -1.24 7.04
N ASN A 368 6.15 -1.00 6.52
CA ASN A 368 6.96 0.16 6.86
C ASN A 368 7.57 0.84 5.62
N LEU A 369 7.26 2.13 5.45
CA LEU A 369 7.89 3.01 4.44
C LEU A 369 8.98 3.90 5.04
N ILE A 370 9.02 4.06 6.37
CA ILE A 370 9.87 5.06 7.04
C ILE A 370 11.07 4.36 7.65
N LYS A 371 12.26 4.67 7.13
CA LYS A 371 13.51 4.16 7.68
C LYS A 371 13.97 5.02 8.84
N THR A 372 13.99 6.34 8.67
CA THR A 372 14.38 7.25 9.76
C THR A 372 13.83 8.66 9.56
N VAL A 373 13.50 9.34 10.64
CA VAL A 373 13.16 10.78 10.67
C VAL A 373 14.26 11.51 11.42
N ARG A 374 14.80 12.59 10.83
CA ARG A 374 15.90 13.37 11.41
C ARG A 374 15.55 14.86 11.48
N SER A 375 15.88 15.49 12.60
CA SER A 375 15.74 16.94 12.76
C SER A 375 16.71 17.69 11.83
N PRO A 376 16.52 19.02 11.65
CA PRO A 376 17.40 19.83 10.81
C PRO A 376 18.89 19.80 11.21
N ASP A 377 19.21 19.47 12.46
CA ASP A 377 20.56 19.29 13.00
C ASP A 377 21.06 17.83 12.90
N LEU A 378 20.36 16.98 12.14
CA LEU A 378 20.65 15.58 11.86
C LEU A 378 20.47 14.60 13.04
N ARG A 379 19.97 15.05 14.19
CA ARG A 379 19.61 14.15 15.29
C ARG A 379 18.46 13.23 14.88
N VAL A 380 18.54 11.96 15.27
CA VAL A 380 17.49 10.97 15.04
C VAL A 380 16.29 11.30 15.91
N ILE A 381 15.14 11.54 15.30
CA ILE A 381 13.86 11.76 16.01
C ILE A 381 13.11 10.43 16.15
N SER A 382 13.05 9.66 15.07
CA SER A 382 12.34 8.38 15.00
C SER A 382 13.04 7.43 14.06
N GLU A 383 13.17 6.17 14.46
CA GLU A 383 13.74 5.07 13.66
C GLU A 383 12.87 3.83 13.90
N PRO A 384 11.79 3.64 13.11
CA PRO A 384 10.86 2.53 13.30
C PRO A 384 11.59 1.19 13.28
N LYS A 385 11.23 0.32 14.22
CA LYS A 385 11.72 -1.07 14.31
C LYS A 385 10.66 -2.01 13.69
N PRO A 386 11.08 -3.15 13.10
CA PRO A 386 10.14 -4.16 12.65
C PRO A 386 9.19 -4.60 13.77
N GLU A 387 7.89 -4.62 13.47
CA GLU A 387 6.84 -4.98 14.41
C GLU A 387 5.92 -6.05 13.79
N VAL A 388 5.55 -7.05 14.58
CA VAL A 388 4.53 -8.02 14.16
C VAL A 388 3.17 -7.32 14.15
N LEU A 389 2.48 -7.38 13.02
CA LEU A 389 1.12 -6.87 12.91
C LEU A 389 0.10 -7.90 13.40
N ARG A 390 0.24 -9.16 12.96
CA ARG A 390 -0.65 -10.27 13.31
C ARG A 390 -0.06 -11.62 12.91
N THR A 391 -0.72 -12.68 13.35
CA THR A 391 -0.53 -14.04 12.81
C THR A 391 -1.69 -14.38 11.89
N SER A 392 -1.40 -14.59 10.61
CA SER A 392 -2.40 -14.87 9.57
C SER A 392 -2.71 -16.36 9.43
N THR A 393 -1.71 -17.22 9.64
CA THR A 393 -1.87 -18.68 9.66
C THR A 393 -0.74 -19.33 10.46
N SER A 394 -0.78 -20.65 10.65
CA SER A 394 0.26 -21.35 11.39
C SER A 394 1.52 -21.57 10.55
N PRO A 395 2.71 -21.77 11.17
CA PRO A 395 3.93 -22.09 10.45
C PRO A 395 3.84 -23.35 9.60
N GLU A 396 3.07 -24.35 10.03
CA GLU A 396 2.85 -25.60 9.30
C GLU A 396 2.05 -25.36 8.01
N ILE A 397 0.97 -24.58 8.11
CA ILE A 397 0.14 -24.23 6.95
C ILE A 397 0.93 -23.36 5.99
N SER A 398 1.66 -22.35 6.48
CA SER A 398 2.51 -21.49 5.65
C SER A 398 3.58 -22.30 4.91
N ARG A 399 4.23 -23.25 5.58
CA ARG A 399 5.23 -24.14 4.95
C ARG A 399 4.60 -24.98 3.85
N GLN A 400 3.42 -25.56 4.10
CA GLN A 400 2.74 -26.38 3.11
C GLN A 400 2.30 -25.56 1.88
N ILE A 401 1.77 -24.35 2.10
CA ILE A 401 1.42 -23.43 1.01
C ILE A 401 2.68 -23.01 0.24
N THR A 402 3.80 -22.76 0.92
CA THR A 402 5.09 -22.41 0.31
C THR A 402 5.58 -23.52 -0.64
N GLU A 403 5.48 -24.77 -0.23
CA GLU A 403 5.84 -25.93 -1.07
C GLU A 403 4.98 -25.96 -2.36
N TRP A 404 3.67 -25.77 -2.24
CA TRP A 404 2.78 -25.73 -3.41
C TRP A 404 2.99 -24.49 -4.28
N MET A 405 3.25 -23.33 -3.69
CA MET A 405 3.63 -22.13 -4.44
C MET A 405 4.96 -22.32 -5.17
N THR A 406 5.89 -23.12 -4.62
CA THR A 406 7.14 -23.46 -5.29
C THR A 406 6.87 -24.34 -6.52
N SER A 407 5.95 -25.31 -6.41
CA SER A 407 5.58 -26.17 -7.56
C SER A 407 4.85 -25.41 -8.68
N VAL A 408 4.12 -24.33 -8.36
CA VAL A 408 3.54 -23.43 -9.37
C VAL A 408 4.62 -22.83 -10.28
N VAL A 409 5.79 -22.50 -9.73
CA VAL A 409 6.89 -21.90 -10.49
C VAL A 409 7.78 -22.96 -11.13
N SER A 410 8.12 -24.06 -10.45
CA SER A 410 8.97 -25.10 -11.05
C SER A 410 8.24 -25.90 -12.13
N GLU A 411 6.97 -26.20 -11.92
CA GLU A 411 6.22 -27.19 -12.70
C GLU A 411 4.93 -26.64 -13.31
N GLY A 412 4.46 -25.46 -12.91
CA GLY A 412 3.15 -24.94 -13.28
C GLY A 412 3.13 -23.77 -14.24
N ILE A 413 2.02 -23.02 -14.18
CA ILE A 413 1.80 -21.86 -15.03
C ILE A 413 2.60 -20.62 -14.59
N GLY A 414 3.30 -20.69 -13.46
CA GLY A 414 4.15 -19.62 -12.93
C GLY A 414 5.62 -19.68 -13.36
N ARG A 415 6.00 -20.60 -14.26
CA ARG A 415 7.40 -20.84 -14.70
C ARG A 415 8.15 -19.61 -15.18
N GLY A 416 7.46 -18.58 -15.68
CA GLY A 416 8.09 -17.31 -16.06
C GLY A 416 8.84 -16.62 -14.92
N ALA A 417 8.48 -16.91 -13.66
CA ALA A 417 9.12 -16.33 -12.48
C ALA A 417 10.37 -17.10 -12.00
N ALA A 418 10.74 -18.21 -12.64
CA ALA A 418 11.84 -19.06 -12.19
C ALA A 418 13.21 -18.37 -12.30
N VAL A 419 13.94 -18.35 -11.18
CA VAL A 419 15.30 -17.83 -11.08
C VAL A 419 16.28 -19.01 -11.00
N PRO A 420 17.32 -19.09 -11.87
CA PRO A 420 18.29 -20.17 -11.82
C PRO A 420 18.98 -20.27 -10.45
N GLY A 421 19.02 -21.48 -9.88
CA GLY A 421 19.67 -21.73 -8.58
C GLY A 421 18.90 -21.26 -7.35
N VAL A 422 17.72 -20.65 -7.52
CA VAL A 422 16.89 -20.13 -6.42
C VAL A 422 15.51 -20.78 -6.46
N GLN A 423 15.04 -21.30 -5.33
CA GLN A 423 13.66 -21.75 -5.21
C GLN A 423 12.75 -20.53 -5.11
N VAL A 424 11.81 -20.37 -6.04
CA VAL A 424 10.84 -19.27 -6.05
C VAL A 424 9.47 -19.85 -5.75
N ALA A 425 8.80 -19.31 -4.74
CA ALA A 425 7.41 -19.60 -4.45
C ALA A 425 6.53 -18.52 -5.09
N GLY A 426 5.52 -18.89 -5.87
CA GLY A 426 4.64 -17.91 -6.51
C GLY A 426 3.25 -18.40 -6.83
N LYS A 427 2.37 -17.46 -7.16
CA LYS A 427 1.03 -17.70 -7.65
C LYS A 427 0.65 -16.66 -8.68
N THR A 428 0.18 -17.13 -9.84
CA THR A 428 -0.43 -16.27 -10.85
C THR A 428 -1.91 -16.01 -10.53
N GLY A 429 -2.42 -14.89 -11.01
CA GLY A 429 -3.84 -14.55 -10.95
C GLY A 429 -4.33 -13.95 -12.25
N THR A 430 -5.58 -14.23 -12.59
CA THR A 430 -6.29 -13.60 -13.68
C THR A 430 -7.67 -13.26 -13.16
N ALA A 431 -8.04 -11.99 -13.22
CA ALA A 431 -9.37 -11.52 -12.85
C ALA A 431 -10.01 -10.87 -14.08
N GLU A 432 -11.08 -11.47 -14.57
CA GLU A 432 -11.80 -11.03 -15.78
C GLU A 432 -12.51 -9.70 -15.52
N LEU A 433 -12.44 -8.78 -16.49
CA LEU A 433 -13.10 -7.47 -16.42
C LEU A 433 -14.47 -7.44 -17.09
N GLY A 434 -14.78 -8.46 -17.89
CA GLY A 434 -15.99 -8.54 -18.70
C GLY A 434 -15.87 -9.63 -19.76
N THR A 435 -16.58 -9.45 -20.87
CA THR A 435 -16.65 -10.45 -21.97
C THR A 435 -15.73 -10.13 -23.14
N ASP A 436 -14.99 -9.02 -23.09
CA ASP A 436 -14.05 -8.57 -24.12
C ASP A 436 -12.69 -9.31 -24.09
N GLY A 437 -12.52 -10.22 -23.13
CA GLY A 437 -11.29 -11.00 -22.95
C GLY A 437 -10.18 -10.25 -22.20
N LEU A 438 -10.45 -9.05 -21.68
CA LEU A 438 -9.50 -8.28 -20.89
C LEU A 438 -9.53 -8.67 -19.41
N ASN A 439 -8.37 -8.62 -18.79
CA ASN A 439 -8.16 -9.07 -17.42
C ASN A 439 -7.26 -8.12 -16.64
N ASN A 440 -7.39 -8.16 -15.32
CA ASN A 440 -6.30 -7.81 -14.43
C ASN A 440 -5.43 -9.06 -14.25
N SER A 441 -4.21 -9.02 -14.77
CA SER A 441 -3.23 -10.10 -14.65
C SER A 441 -2.33 -9.87 -13.46
N TRP A 442 -2.20 -10.86 -12.61
CA TRP A 442 -1.49 -10.82 -11.34
C TRP A 442 -0.36 -11.84 -11.29
N PHE A 443 0.69 -11.48 -10.56
CA PHE A 443 1.62 -12.43 -9.97
C PHE A 443 1.91 -12.00 -8.54
N THR A 444 2.00 -12.96 -7.62
CA THR A 444 2.53 -12.72 -6.28
C THR A 444 3.43 -13.86 -5.86
N GLY A 445 4.56 -13.58 -5.23
CA GLY A 445 5.50 -14.61 -4.82
C GLY A 445 6.66 -14.08 -4.00
N PHE A 446 7.52 -14.97 -3.54
CA PHE A 446 8.69 -14.64 -2.75
C PHE A 446 9.86 -15.59 -3.05
N ALA A 447 11.06 -15.12 -2.74
CA ALA A 447 12.29 -15.87 -2.95
C ALA A 447 13.39 -15.47 -1.96
N PRO A 448 14.34 -16.38 -1.66
CA PRO A 448 14.23 -17.84 -1.85
C PRO A 448 13.09 -18.45 -1.01
N ALA A 449 12.46 -19.52 -1.48
CA ALA A 449 11.30 -20.11 -0.79
C ALA A 449 11.64 -20.68 0.60
N ASN A 450 12.88 -21.14 0.77
CA ASN A 450 13.39 -21.75 2.01
C ASN A 450 13.94 -20.72 3.03
N ASP A 451 14.34 -19.53 2.57
CA ASP A 451 14.76 -18.42 3.43
C ASP A 451 14.36 -17.08 2.78
N PRO A 452 13.07 -16.68 2.85
CA PRO A 452 12.57 -15.55 2.08
C PRO A 452 13.25 -14.23 2.42
N GLN A 453 13.79 -13.56 1.40
CA GLN A 453 14.43 -12.25 1.52
C GLN A 453 13.58 -11.14 0.88
N VAL A 454 12.73 -11.51 -0.08
CA VAL A 454 11.90 -10.57 -0.83
C VAL A 454 10.57 -11.20 -1.22
N SER A 455 9.49 -10.42 -1.15
CA SER A 455 8.19 -10.71 -1.73
C SER A 455 7.88 -9.69 -2.83
N VAL A 456 7.30 -10.14 -3.93
CA VAL A 456 6.98 -9.35 -5.12
C VAL A 456 5.53 -9.59 -5.51
N THR A 457 4.76 -8.51 -5.65
CA THR A 457 3.41 -8.52 -6.20
C THR A 457 3.35 -7.61 -7.42
N ILE A 458 2.77 -8.10 -8.51
CA ILE A 458 2.60 -7.36 -9.76
C ILE A 458 1.15 -7.49 -10.21
N VAL A 459 0.57 -6.38 -10.67
CA VAL A 459 -0.69 -6.38 -11.42
C VAL A 459 -0.57 -5.53 -12.69
N MET A 460 -1.05 -6.08 -13.80
CA MET A 460 -1.24 -5.38 -15.07
C MET A 460 -2.74 -5.36 -15.39
N GLN A 461 -3.31 -4.18 -15.58
CA GLN A 461 -4.76 -3.98 -15.74
C GLN A 461 -5.17 -3.93 -17.20
N GLY A 462 -6.32 -4.51 -17.53
CA GLY A 462 -6.92 -4.40 -18.86
C GLY A 462 -6.07 -5.05 -19.97
N VAL A 463 -5.42 -6.17 -19.67
CA VAL A 463 -4.58 -6.91 -20.64
C VAL A 463 -5.22 -8.24 -21.01
N ASP A 464 -4.96 -8.71 -22.23
CA ASP A 464 -5.24 -10.09 -22.60
C ASP A 464 -4.36 -11.07 -21.80
N ILE A 465 -4.72 -12.36 -21.81
CA ILE A 465 -4.05 -13.41 -21.05
C ILE A 465 -2.57 -13.55 -21.43
N THR A 466 -2.24 -13.45 -22.71
CA THR A 466 -0.88 -13.66 -23.23
C THR A 466 0.02 -12.51 -22.78
N THR A 467 -0.45 -11.28 -22.99
CA THR A 467 0.25 -10.06 -22.56
C THR A 467 0.44 -10.06 -21.04
N GLY A 468 -0.61 -10.39 -20.27
CA GLY A 468 -0.52 -10.50 -18.82
C GLY A 468 0.52 -11.51 -18.33
N ALA A 469 0.56 -12.70 -18.93
CA ALA A 469 1.54 -13.73 -18.58
C ALA A 469 2.99 -13.29 -18.86
N GLN A 470 3.22 -12.49 -19.91
CA GLN A 470 4.54 -11.96 -20.26
C GLN A 470 5.00 -10.81 -19.34
N LEU A 471 4.06 -9.99 -18.85
CA LEU A 471 4.36 -8.80 -18.05
C LEU A 471 4.37 -9.04 -16.53
N THR A 472 3.86 -10.18 -16.05
CA THR A 472 3.80 -10.47 -14.61
C THR A 472 4.96 -11.38 -14.18
N SER A 473 4.87 -12.68 -14.45
CA SER A 473 5.85 -13.67 -13.95
C SER A 473 7.29 -13.39 -14.39
N PRO A 474 7.59 -13.08 -15.67
CA PRO A 474 8.95 -12.71 -16.10
C PRO A 474 9.49 -11.43 -15.46
N ASN A 475 8.61 -10.47 -15.16
CA ASN A 475 9.02 -9.24 -14.48
C ASN A 475 9.30 -9.51 -12.99
N ALA A 476 8.56 -10.42 -12.35
CA ALA A 476 8.88 -10.87 -11.00
C ALA A 476 10.25 -11.54 -10.93
N LYS A 477 10.60 -12.39 -11.91
CA LYS A 477 11.94 -12.97 -12.04
C LYS A 477 13.04 -11.90 -12.02
N LYS A 478 12.91 -10.87 -12.86
CA LYS A 478 13.91 -9.78 -12.95
C LYS A 478 14.08 -9.06 -11.61
N ILE A 479 12.99 -8.87 -10.87
CA ILE A 479 13.03 -8.23 -9.54
C ILE A 479 13.70 -9.17 -8.52
N PHE A 480 13.36 -10.47 -8.51
CA PHE A 480 14.02 -11.44 -7.65
C PHE A 480 15.53 -11.49 -7.93
N GLU A 481 15.95 -11.55 -9.19
CA GLU A 481 17.37 -11.50 -9.57
C GLU A 481 18.03 -10.20 -9.09
N ALA A 482 17.37 -9.05 -9.26
CA ALA A 482 17.92 -7.76 -8.85
C ALA A 482 18.07 -7.59 -7.33
N VAL A 483 17.22 -8.24 -6.54
CA VAL A 483 17.31 -8.20 -5.07
C VAL A 483 18.32 -9.23 -4.54
N LEU A 484 18.37 -10.43 -5.13
CA LEU A 484 19.19 -11.53 -4.64
C LEU A 484 20.65 -11.51 -5.12
N ASN A 485 20.93 -10.83 -6.24
CA ASN A 485 22.30 -10.67 -6.76
C ASN A 485 23.06 -9.47 -6.17
N LYS A 486 22.58 -8.90 -5.05
CA LYS A 486 23.21 -7.76 -4.37
C LYS A 486 24.35 -8.16 -3.46
#